data_AF-A0A1B9GNH7-F1
#
_entry.id   AF-A0A1B9GNH7-F1
#
_cell.length_a   1.000
_cell.length_b   1.000
_cell.length_c   1.000
_cell.angle_alpha   90.00
_cell.angle_beta   90.00
_cell.angle_gamma   90.00
#
_symmetry.space_group_name_H-M   'P 1'
#
loop_
_entity.id
_entity.type
_entity.pdbx_description
1 polymer ?
#
loop_
_entity_poly.entity_id
_entity_poly.type
_entity_poly.pdbx_seq_one_letter_code
_entity_poly.pdbx_strand_id
1 'polypeptide(L)'
;MTATLSKSTDNVIPTPGGVIHVRPYRSASNAQLKAVLSFTPRVSSLDRHNEKSQTDEFRGFFTLFWIGLALLFLRTSLQSWEENRTPLSWTFGRLITGDALVLAISDLVMVSIMLLCVPFVKALQYRWFNYYYTGLVIQHTFQFLYLATAVWWGYHRQWYWVQSGFLVLHAMSSMMKMHSYMSHNGILSTVHRQLQREKAQLEEVVNAVPGGRDTVLRDAITRKAELEAAEGLTPVGTPGVSTPGLAHRVSFSAASGANAGYEDPAAALKRQLGGMTESTGASSSISTSIKDGTPEPLGPSPEIRQRSTAGASSSSKKKKKNQATDALPAPRADLPLGTSLEPSHSTSPHEHAPPDALAWSSNEQIALLATNIDAMQEELKSNGAHGLVWPQNVTYKHFVDFMFFPTLVYQLEYPRTDTMRPLVVVEKIVATLGTFSLIYTITEHYIMPILPKPGDSLIRSFINLALPMMVNYLFIIFECVCTGFAELSYFADREFYQDWWNSTSWDQFSRKWNKPVHTFLLRHVYASTISGLQLSRTSAAFVTFLLSALCHELVMAVVTKKIRPYLFLMQMAQLPMIALGRLPIVKRNRTIGNIVFWAGLMSGFPLL
;
A
#
# COMPACT_ATOMS: atom_id res chain seq x y z
N MET A 1 22.33 -36.49 -29.73
CA MET A 1 20.87 -36.60 -29.58
C MET A 1 20.28 -35.19 -29.59
N THR A 2 19.25 -34.95 -30.39
CA THR A 2 18.60 -33.65 -30.56
C THR A 2 17.31 -33.58 -29.76
N ALA A 3 17.18 -32.60 -28.85
CA ALA A 3 15.93 -32.30 -28.17
C ALA A 3 15.21 -31.16 -28.91
N THR A 4 13.97 -31.38 -29.31
CA THR A 4 13.19 -30.45 -30.14
C THR A 4 12.44 -29.42 -29.31
N LEU A 5 12.39 -28.17 -29.79
CA LEU A 5 11.48 -27.16 -29.25
C LEU A 5 10.03 -27.55 -29.56
N SER A 6 9.20 -27.69 -28.53
CA SER A 6 7.74 -27.62 -28.70
C SER A 6 7.31 -26.15 -28.80
N LYS A 7 6.53 -25.81 -29.83
CA LYS A 7 5.90 -24.50 -29.95
C LYS A 7 4.73 -24.44 -28.97
N SER A 8 4.65 -23.42 -28.10
CA SER A 8 3.32 -23.04 -27.60
C SER A 8 2.56 -22.40 -28.76
N THR A 9 1.49 -23.08 -29.16
CA THR A 9 0.40 -22.48 -29.94
C THR A 9 -0.84 -22.49 -29.06
N ASP A 10 -0.90 -21.58 -28.09
CA ASP A 10 -2.14 -21.20 -27.41
C ASP A 10 -3.06 -20.47 -28.41
N ASN A 11 -3.59 -21.23 -29.36
CA ASN A 11 -4.46 -20.78 -30.46
C ASN A 11 -5.54 -21.83 -30.75
N VAL A 12 -6.77 -21.50 -30.34
CA VAL A 12 -8.06 -21.76 -30.99
C VAL A 12 -8.25 -23.04 -31.83
N ILE A 13 -9.25 -23.86 -31.48
CA ILE A 13 -10.11 -24.60 -32.42
C ILE A 13 -11.55 -24.71 -31.84
N PRO A 14 -12.61 -24.44 -32.61
CA PRO A 14 -13.99 -24.78 -32.25
C PRO A 14 -14.34 -26.22 -32.65
N THR A 15 -15.23 -26.89 -31.90
CA THR A 15 -15.78 -28.21 -32.28
C THR A 15 -17.30 -28.29 -32.03
N PRO A 16 -18.06 -29.14 -32.75
CA PRO A 16 -19.53 -29.15 -32.69
C PRO A 16 -20.15 -29.75 -31.40
N GLY A 17 -19.37 -30.01 -30.35
CA GLY A 17 -19.78 -30.78 -29.17
C GLY A 17 -19.47 -30.16 -27.80
N GLY A 18 -18.85 -28.97 -27.75
CA GLY A 18 -18.53 -28.28 -26.50
C GLY A 18 -17.10 -27.74 -26.44
N VAL A 19 -16.87 -26.74 -25.58
CA VAL A 19 -15.60 -25.99 -25.51
C VAL A 19 -14.99 -26.07 -24.11
N ILE A 20 -13.71 -26.44 -24.04
CA ILE A 20 -12.90 -26.35 -22.80
C ILE A 20 -12.21 -24.99 -22.79
N HIS A 21 -12.64 -24.09 -21.90
CA HIS A 21 -12.08 -22.74 -21.79
C HIS A 21 -10.95 -22.66 -20.76
N VAL A 22 -9.70 -22.47 -21.22
CA VAL A 22 -8.61 -21.95 -20.38
C VAL A 22 -8.82 -20.44 -20.20
N ARG A 23 -8.70 -19.93 -18.97
CA ARG A 23 -9.02 -18.54 -18.62
C ARG A 23 -7.79 -17.75 -18.18
N PRO A 24 -7.56 -16.53 -18.72
CA PRO A 24 -6.92 -15.46 -17.96
C PRO A 24 -7.79 -15.13 -16.74
N TYR A 25 -7.21 -15.13 -15.54
CA TYR A 25 -7.99 -15.06 -14.30
C TYR A 25 -8.33 -13.60 -13.90
N ARG A 26 -9.59 -13.19 -14.11
CA ARG A 26 -10.15 -11.93 -13.58
C ARG A 26 -10.20 -11.99 -12.05
N SER A 27 -9.13 -11.58 -11.37
CA SER A 27 -9.02 -11.61 -9.91
C SER A 27 -9.91 -10.56 -9.23
N ALA A 28 -11.15 -10.94 -8.95
CA ALA A 28 -12.00 -10.22 -8.00
C ALA A 28 -11.38 -10.14 -6.58
N SER A 29 -10.36 -10.96 -6.27
CA SER A 29 -9.65 -10.91 -4.99
C SER A 29 -8.63 -9.76 -4.88
N ASN A 30 -8.38 -8.99 -5.95
CA ASN A 30 -7.43 -7.87 -5.91
C ASN A 30 -7.95 -6.65 -5.13
N ALA A 31 -9.24 -6.58 -4.75
CA ALA A 31 -9.77 -5.45 -3.97
C ALA A 31 -8.98 -5.18 -2.66
N GLN A 32 -8.50 -6.24 -1.98
CA GLN A 32 -7.64 -6.11 -0.80
C GLN A 32 -6.24 -5.56 -1.16
N LEU A 33 -5.66 -6.01 -2.27
CA LEU A 33 -4.38 -5.50 -2.76
C LEU A 33 -4.51 -4.02 -3.17
N LYS A 34 -5.62 -3.65 -3.83
CA LYS A 34 -5.95 -2.25 -4.16
C LYS A 34 -6.06 -1.37 -2.91
N ALA A 35 -6.85 -1.78 -1.92
CA ALA A 35 -7.06 -1.02 -0.68
C ALA A 35 -5.80 -0.82 0.19
N VAL A 36 -4.76 -1.65 0.01
CA VAL A 36 -3.45 -1.49 0.67
C VAL A 36 -2.49 -0.60 -0.15
N LEU A 37 -2.80 -0.36 -1.44
CA LEU A 37 -1.95 0.38 -2.38
C LEU A 37 -2.50 1.76 -2.80
N SER A 38 -3.70 2.16 -2.36
CA SER A 38 -4.17 3.55 -2.42
C SER A 38 -3.38 4.45 -1.48
N PHE A 39 -2.94 5.60 -1.99
CA PHE A 39 -2.65 6.76 -1.15
C PHE A 39 -3.95 7.51 -0.87
N THR A 40 -4.18 7.94 0.37
CA THR A 40 -5.31 8.83 0.71
C THR A 40 -4.81 9.90 1.68
N PRO A 41 -5.49 11.05 1.84
CA PRO A 41 -5.16 11.99 2.90
C PRO A 41 -5.18 11.29 4.27
N ARG A 42 -4.04 11.27 4.98
CA ARG A 42 -3.82 10.59 6.27
C ARG A 42 -2.81 11.37 7.10
N VAL A 43 -3.12 11.60 8.37
CA VAL A 43 -2.15 12.08 9.37
C VAL A 43 -1.35 10.92 9.94
N SER A 44 -0.10 11.20 10.38
CA SER A 44 0.73 10.18 11.04
C SER A 44 0.16 9.79 12.40
N SER A 45 0.43 8.56 12.86
CA SER A 45 -0.01 8.05 14.16
C SER A 45 0.56 8.83 15.35
N LEU A 46 1.70 9.51 15.19
CA LEU A 46 2.33 10.35 16.21
C LEU A 46 2.29 11.86 15.87
N ASP A 47 1.44 12.30 14.92
CA ASP A 47 1.21 13.72 14.69
C ASP A 47 0.40 14.33 15.84
N ARG A 48 0.89 15.44 16.41
CA ARG A 48 0.22 16.24 17.45
C ARG A 48 -1.20 16.68 17.05
N HIS A 49 -1.49 16.78 15.76
CA HIS A 49 -2.80 17.16 15.22
C HIS A 49 -3.74 15.96 14.98
N ASN A 50 -3.31 14.72 15.25
CA ASN A 50 -4.13 13.52 15.08
C ASN A 50 -5.07 13.36 16.29
N GLU A 51 -6.36 13.62 16.09
CA GLU A 51 -7.40 13.54 17.12
C GLU A 51 -7.41 12.18 17.86
N LYS A 52 -7.19 11.07 17.13
CA LYS A 52 -7.12 9.72 17.73
C LYS A 52 -5.94 9.54 18.68
N SER A 53 -4.81 10.19 18.39
CA SER A 53 -3.63 10.20 19.27
C SER A 53 -3.84 11.13 20.47
N GLN A 54 -4.60 12.21 20.30
CA GLN A 54 -4.96 13.09 21.41
C GLN A 54 -5.86 12.42 22.45
N THR A 55 -6.69 11.44 22.04
CA THR A 55 -7.54 10.61 22.90
C THR A 55 -6.86 9.36 23.48
N ASP A 56 -5.57 9.12 23.22
CA ASP A 56 -4.86 7.93 23.72
C ASP A 56 -4.46 8.09 25.20
N GLU A 57 -4.86 7.14 26.04
CA GLU A 57 -4.51 7.08 27.48
C GLU A 57 -2.99 7.04 27.70
N PHE A 58 -2.22 6.48 26.77
CA PHE A 58 -0.76 6.38 26.86
C PHE A 58 -0.02 7.67 26.47
N ARG A 59 -0.72 8.73 26.04
CA ARG A 59 -0.14 10.05 25.72
C ARG A 59 0.71 10.63 26.85
N GLY A 60 0.34 10.36 28.10
CA GLY A 60 1.13 10.74 29.28
C GLY A 60 2.50 10.08 29.32
N PHE A 61 2.55 8.76 29.09
CA PHE A 61 3.81 7.99 29.02
C PHE A 61 4.68 8.38 27.82
N PHE A 62 4.08 8.64 26.66
CA PHE A 62 4.80 9.16 25.50
C PHE A 62 5.46 10.51 25.80
N THR A 63 4.75 11.42 26.47
CA THR A 63 5.28 12.73 26.87
C THR A 63 6.41 12.58 27.90
N LEU A 64 6.23 11.71 28.90
CA LEU A 64 7.24 11.41 29.92
C LEU A 64 8.51 10.79 29.33
N PHE A 65 8.38 9.92 28.32
CA PHE A 65 9.51 9.32 27.58
C PHE A 65 10.38 10.41 26.92
N TRP A 66 9.77 11.36 26.20
CA TRP A 66 10.52 12.46 25.57
C TRP A 66 11.13 13.43 26.58
N ILE A 67 10.46 13.70 27.71
CA ILE A 67 11.05 14.47 28.82
C ILE A 67 12.26 13.74 29.41
N GLY A 68 12.14 12.42 29.65
CA GLY A 68 13.24 11.58 30.13
C GLY A 68 14.44 11.57 29.18
N LEU A 69 14.20 11.49 27.87
CA LEU A 69 15.25 11.60 26.85
C LEU A 69 15.90 12.98 26.80
N ALA A 70 15.12 14.06 26.93
CA ALA A 70 15.65 15.42 26.98
C ALA A 70 16.53 15.64 28.22
N LEU A 71 16.13 15.10 29.38
CA LEU A 71 16.93 15.13 30.60
C LEU A 71 18.18 14.25 30.50
N LEU A 72 18.10 13.08 29.84
CA LEU A 72 19.24 12.23 29.55
C LEU A 72 20.26 12.96 28.66
N PHE A 73 19.81 13.56 27.56
CA PHE A 73 20.65 14.35 26.66
C PHE A 73 21.29 15.55 27.36
N LEU A 74 20.52 16.30 28.15
CA LEU A 74 21.04 17.43 28.92
C LEU A 74 22.09 16.99 29.94
N ARG A 75 21.83 15.90 30.69
CA ARG A 75 22.80 15.32 31.63
C ARG A 75 24.10 14.94 30.93
N THR A 76 24.03 14.22 29.82
CA THR A 76 25.25 13.79 29.11
C THR A 76 25.97 14.98 28.44
N SER A 77 25.23 15.99 27.98
CA SER A 77 25.83 17.23 27.45
C SER A 77 26.58 18.02 28.53
N LEU A 78 26.04 18.07 29.77
CA LEU A 78 26.70 18.69 30.92
C LEU A 78 27.95 17.89 31.33
N GLN A 79 27.85 16.57 31.43
CA GLN A 79 29.02 15.72 31.74
C GLN A 79 30.12 15.85 30.66
N SER A 80 29.76 15.84 29.37
CA SER A 80 30.72 16.04 28.28
C SER A 80 31.35 17.44 28.29
N TRP A 81 30.61 18.46 28.73
CA TRP A 81 31.12 19.81 28.95
C TRP A 81 32.09 19.89 30.15
N GLU A 82 31.81 19.20 31.25
CA GLU A 82 32.70 19.13 32.41
C GLU A 82 34.02 18.41 32.09
N GLU A 83 33.94 17.27 31.40
CA GLU A 83 35.08 16.44 31.03
C GLU A 83 35.91 17.02 29.86
N ASN A 84 35.26 17.44 28.77
CA ASN A 84 35.91 17.75 27.49
C ASN A 84 35.79 19.22 27.05
N ARG A 85 35.05 20.06 27.81
CA ARG A 85 34.73 21.47 27.44
C ARG A 85 34.01 21.62 26.10
N THR A 86 33.33 20.56 25.66
CA THR A 86 32.44 20.54 24.49
C THR A 86 31.12 19.89 24.88
N PRO A 87 29.95 20.47 24.53
CA PRO A 87 28.66 19.89 24.91
C PRO A 87 28.34 18.60 24.13
N LEU A 88 29.05 18.37 23.02
CA LEU A 88 28.93 17.19 22.18
C LEU A 88 30.31 16.89 21.56
N SER A 89 30.75 15.63 21.61
CA SER A 89 32.05 15.23 21.05
C SER A 89 32.02 15.32 19.52
N TRP A 90 32.98 16.06 18.93
CA TRP A 90 33.06 16.22 17.47
C TRP A 90 33.53 14.96 16.73
N THR A 91 33.85 13.89 17.46
CA THR A 91 34.43 12.64 16.94
C THR A 91 33.51 11.96 15.94
N PHE A 92 32.22 11.84 16.24
CA PHE A 92 31.21 11.28 15.32
C PHE A 92 30.72 12.28 14.30
N GLY A 93 30.75 13.59 14.62
CA GLY A 93 30.58 14.65 13.63
C GLY A 93 31.52 14.44 12.44
N ARG A 94 32.80 14.15 12.69
CA ARG A 94 33.80 13.82 11.65
C ARG A 94 33.49 12.53 10.89
N LEU A 95 32.85 11.52 11.48
CA LEU A 95 32.41 10.30 10.78
C LEU A 95 31.31 10.58 9.74
N ILE A 96 30.53 11.64 9.93
CA ILE A 96 29.55 12.14 8.95
C ILE A 96 30.21 13.11 7.97
N THR A 97 30.94 14.11 8.47
CA THR A 97 31.36 15.27 7.68
C THR A 97 32.70 15.13 6.97
N GLY A 98 33.55 14.17 7.37
CA GLY A 98 34.96 14.10 6.98
C GLY A 98 35.28 13.96 5.49
N ASP A 99 34.29 13.61 4.66
CA ASP A 99 34.37 13.71 3.20
C ASP A 99 32.99 14.06 2.59
N ALA A 100 32.25 14.95 3.26
CA ALA A 100 30.87 15.29 2.89
C ALA A 100 30.76 15.93 1.49
N LEU A 101 31.81 16.59 1.00
CA LEU A 101 31.79 17.21 -0.34
C LEU A 101 31.80 16.15 -1.44
N VAL A 102 32.70 15.15 -1.37
CA VAL A 102 32.73 14.06 -2.37
C VAL A 102 31.50 13.18 -2.23
N LEU A 103 30.96 13.00 -1.01
CA LEU A 103 29.67 12.34 -0.79
C LEU A 103 28.54 13.09 -1.51
N ALA A 104 28.40 14.41 -1.31
CA ALA A 104 27.37 15.22 -1.93
C ALA A 104 27.49 15.28 -3.46
N ILE A 105 28.72 15.31 -4.01
CA ILE A 105 28.96 15.22 -5.46
C ILE A 105 28.55 13.83 -6.00
N SER A 106 28.89 12.76 -5.28
CA SER A 106 28.51 11.39 -5.66
C SER A 106 26.99 11.22 -5.64
N ASP A 107 26.33 11.78 -4.63
CA ASP A 107 24.88 11.78 -4.47
C ASP A 107 24.21 12.58 -5.59
N LEU A 108 24.70 13.78 -5.89
CA LEU A 108 24.20 14.62 -6.99
C LEU A 108 24.32 13.93 -8.36
N VAL A 109 25.43 13.23 -8.63
CA VAL A 109 25.60 12.42 -9.84
C VAL A 109 24.60 11.26 -9.88
N MET A 110 24.47 10.52 -8.77
CA MET A 110 23.52 9.41 -8.62
C MET A 110 22.05 9.85 -8.80
N VAL A 111 21.67 11.00 -8.26
CA VAL A 111 20.36 11.63 -8.40
C VAL A 111 20.15 12.14 -9.84
N SER A 112 21.17 12.73 -10.46
CA SER A 112 21.12 13.17 -11.86
C SER A 112 20.92 12.01 -12.84
N ILE A 113 21.52 10.85 -12.57
CA ILE A 113 21.35 9.63 -13.38
C ILE A 113 19.90 9.13 -13.34
N MET A 114 19.15 9.35 -12.24
CA MET A 114 17.73 8.99 -12.17
C MET A 114 16.88 9.69 -13.23
N LEU A 115 17.26 10.91 -13.64
CA LEU A 115 16.54 11.69 -14.64
C LEU A 115 16.47 10.98 -16.00
N LEU A 116 17.35 10.00 -16.27
CA LEU A 116 17.33 9.15 -17.47
C LEU A 116 16.09 8.25 -17.56
N CYS A 117 15.34 8.06 -16.47
CA CYS A 117 14.03 7.41 -16.52
C CYS A 117 13.02 8.16 -17.39
N VAL A 118 13.11 9.50 -17.49
CA VAL A 118 12.20 10.31 -18.30
C VAL A 118 12.41 10.11 -19.81
N PRO A 119 13.62 10.23 -20.39
CA PRO A 119 13.84 9.91 -21.80
C PRO A 119 13.57 8.43 -22.13
N PHE A 120 13.78 7.48 -21.21
CA PHE A 120 13.35 6.09 -21.39
C PHE A 120 11.82 5.98 -21.61
N VAL A 121 11.01 6.63 -20.77
CA VAL A 121 9.55 6.62 -20.94
C VAL A 121 9.12 7.42 -22.18
N LYS A 122 9.83 8.49 -22.55
CA LYS A 122 9.59 9.19 -23.82
C LYS A 122 9.90 8.32 -25.05
N ALA A 123 10.94 7.49 -25.02
CA ALA A 123 11.23 6.55 -26.10
C ALA A 123 10.11 5.49 -26.26
N LEU A 124 9.49 5.04 -25.16
CA LEU A 124 8.29 4.22 -25.19
C LEU A 124 7.07 4.98 -25.76
N GLN A 125 6.86 6.24 -25.37
CA GLN A 125 5.82 7.12 -25.91
C GLN A 125 5.95 7.34 -27.43
N TYR A 126 7.17 7.60 -27.91
CA TYR A 126 7.50 7.73 -29.34
C TYR A 126 7.59 6.36 -30.06
N ARG A 127 7.22 5.26 -29.41
CA ARG A 127 7.15 3.90 -29.97
C ARG A 127 8.49 3.34 -30.48
N TRP A 128 9.64 3.82 -29.96
CA TRP A 128 10.97 3.38 -30.39
C TRP A 128 11.25 1.90 -30.10
N PHE A 129 10.65 1.33 -29.05
CA PHE A 129 10.78 -0.10 -28.71
C PHE A 129 9.57 -0.63 -27.92
N ASN A 130 9.51 -1.95 -27.76
CA ASN A 130 8.47 -2.66 -27.01
C ASN A 130 8.86 -2.79 -25.53
N TYR A 131 7.96 -2.46 -24.60
CA TYR A 131 8.25 -2.57 -23.16
C TYR A 131 8.56 -4.00 -22.71
N TYR A 132 7.65 -4.96 -22.92
CA TYR A 132 7.72 -6.31 -22.35
C TYR A 132 8.96 -7.15 -22.72
N TYR A 133 9.69 -6.80 -23.77
CA TYR A 133 10.96 -7.45 -24.14
C TYR A 133 12.12 -6.47 -24.02
N THR A 134 12.25 -5.55 -24.99
CA THR A 134 13.36 -4.60 -25.08
C THR A 134 13.42 -3.65 -23.90
N GLY A 135 12.29 -3.07 -23.50
CA GLY A 135 12.22 -2.11 -22.39
C GLY A 135 12.53 -2.75 -21.04
N LEU A 136 12.05 -3.97 -20.79
CA LEU A 136 12.30 -4.71 -19.55
C LEU A 136 13.79 -5.05 -19.41
N VAL A 137 14.46 -5.51 -20.47
CA VAL A 137 15.91 -5.76 -20.47
C VAL A 137 16.67 -4.46 -20.20
N ILE A 138 16.40 -3.38 -20.95
CA ILE A 138 17.05 -2.07 -20.74
C ILE A 138 16.84 -1.57 -19.30
N GLN A 139 15.62 -1.68 -18.78
CA GLN A 139 15.26 -1.27 -17.41
C GLN A 139 16.07 -2.02 -16.36
N HIS A 140 16.14 -3.35 -16.43
CA HIS A 140 16.86 -4.15 -15.45
C HIS A 140 18.38 -4.04 -15.59
N THR A 141 18.93 -3.94 -16.80
CA THR A 141 20.36 -3.65 -17.01
C THR A 141 20.74 -2.29 -16.44
N PHE A 142 19.92 -1.24 -16.67
CA PHE A 142 20.15 0.10 -16.11
C PHE A 142 20.11 0.09 -14.57
N GLN A 143 19.09 -0.53 -13.97
CA GLN A 143 18.94 -0.62 -12.51
C GLN A 143 20.05 -1.44 -11.85
N PHE A 144 20.49 -2.54 -12.49
CA PHE A 144 21.61 -3.34 -12.03
C PHE A 144 22.92 -2.54 -12.08
N LEU A 145 23.24 -1.91 -13.21
CA LEU A 145 24.46 -1.09 -13.34
C LEU A 145 24.48 0.07 -12.34
N TYR A 146 23.36 0.77 -12.18
CA TYR A 146 23.20 1.86 -11.21
C TYR A 146 23.55 1.42 -9.77
N LEU A 147 22.91 0.34 -9.29
CA LEU A 147 23.14 -0.16 -7.94
C LEU A 147 24.54 -0.76 -7.78
N ALA A 148 25.03 -1.48 -8.79
CA ALA A 148 26.37 -2.05 -8.79
C ALA A 148 27.46 -0.96 -8.74
N THR A 149 27.31 0.14 -9.49
CA THR A 149 28.23 1.28 -9.44
C THR A 149 28.20 1.97 -8.07
N ALA A 150 27.01 2.19 -7.48
CA ALA A 150 26.91 2.80 -6.15
C ALA A 150 27.52 1.92 -5.04
N VAL A 151 27.26 0.61 -5.07
CA VAL A 151 27.86 -0.38 -4.14
C VAL A 151 29.38 -0.46 -4.33
N TRP A 152 29.85 -0.53 -5.58
CA TRP A 152 31.28 -0.57 -5.89
C TRP A 152 32.00 0.70 -5.39
N TRP A 153 31.42 1.88 -5.63
CA TRP A 153 31.96 3.16 -5.17
C TRP A 153 31.99 3.26 -3.65
N GLY A 154 30.85 2.97 -2.99
CA GLY A 154 30.73 3.00 -1.53
C GLY A 154 31.65 2.02 -0.80
N TYR A 155 32.05 0.91 -1.44
CA TYR A 155 33.05 -0.03 -0.94
C TYR A 155 34.49 0.45 -1.18
N HIS A 156 34.83 0.85 -2.41
CA HIS A 156 36.22 1.16 -2.81
C HIS A 156 36.72 2.53 -2.36
N ARG A 157 35.85 3.54 -2.22
CA ARG A 157 36.21 4.92 -1.84
C ARG A 157 36.81 5.06 -0.43
N GLN A 158 36.72 4.01 0.39
CA GLN A 158 37.21 3.95 1.77
C GLN A 158 36.63 4.96 2.77
N TRP A 159 35.44 5.48 2.49
CA TRP A 159 34.66 6.29 3.43
C TRP A 159 34.38 5.60 4.78
N TYR A 160 33.93 6.43 5.73
CA TYR A 160 33.38 5.99 7.00
C TYR A 160 32.06 5.24 6.79
N TRP A 161 31.76 4.32 7.70
CA TRP A 161 30.62 3.40 7.62
C TRP A 161 29.26 4.11 7.46
N VAL A 162 29.10 5.29 8.08
CA VAL A 162 27.88 6.13 7.98
C VAL A 162 27.69 6.64 6.55
N GLN A 163 28.76 7.11 5.90
CA GLN A 163 28.73 7.70 4.57
C GLN A 163 28.51 6.64 3.47
N SER A 164 29.23 5.51 3.56
CA SER A 164 29.00 4.36 2.68
C SER A 164 27.59 3.78 2.87
N GLY A 165 27.09 3.72 4.10
CA GLY A 165 25.71 3.30 4.41
C GLY A 165 24.66 4.23 3.81
N PHE A 166 24.84 5.56 3.98
CA PHE A 166 23.97 6.56 3.37
C PHE A 166 23.90 6.41 1.84
N LEU A 167 25.05 6.34 1.15
CA LEU A 167 25.06 6.22 -0.32
C LEU A 167 24.33 4.95 -0.78
N VAL A 168 24.59 3.79 -0.17
CA VAL A 168 23.95 2.53 -0.59
C VAL A 168 22.45 2.53 -0.27
N LEU A 169 22.03 3.05 0.89
CA LEU A 169 20.61 3.15 1.24
C LEU A 169 19.86 4.11 0.30
N HIS A 170 20.48 5.24 -0.09
CA HIS A 170 19.90 6.17 -1.05
C HIS A 170 19.90 5.59 -2.48
N ALA A 171 20.96 4.90 -2.89
CA ALA A 171 20.99 4.17 -4.16
C ALA A 171 19.88 3.11 -4.24
N MET A 172 19.61 2.37 -3.16
CA MET A 172 18.54 1.38 -3.09
C MET A 172 17.15 2.02 -3.12
N SER A 173 16.91 3.11 -2.38
CA SER A 173 15.61 3.79 -2.42
C SER A 173 15.34 4.44 -3.78
N SER A 174 16.36 5.05 -4.39
CA SER A 174 16.31 5.59 -5.75
C SER A 174 16.13 4.51 -6.81
N MET A 175 16.79 3.35 -6.69
CA MET A 175 16.56 2.20 -7.57
C MET A 175 15.10 1.70 -7.48
N MET A 176 14.52 1.62 -6.27
CA MET A 176 13.11 1.28 -6.08
C MET A 176 12.17 2.32 -6.74
N LYS A 177 12.45 3.63 -6.59
CA LYS A 177 11.70 4.68 -7.29
C LYS A 177 11.77 4.55 -8.81
N MET A 178 12.99 4.41 -9.36
CA MET A 178 13.20 4.23 -10.81
C MET A 178 12.45 2.99 -11.32
N HIS A 179 12.51 1.88 -10.59
CA HIS A 179 11.75 0.67 -10.92
C HIS A 179 10.25 0.92 -10.96
N SER A 180 9.68 1.55 -9.93
CA SER A 180 8.24 1.80 -9.93
C SER A 180 7.81 2.76 -11.03
N TYR A 181 8.60 3.79 -11.36
CA TYR A 181 8.25 4.74 -12.42
C TYR A 181 8.34 4.11 -13.82
N MET A 182 9.46 3.43 -14.13
CA MET A 182 9.67 2.81 -15.44
C MET A 182 8.69 1.66 -15.69
N SER A 183 8.40 0.84 -14.68
CA SER A 183 7.50 -0.32 -14.80
C SER A 183 6.03 0.11 -14.98
N HIS A 184 5.56 1.07 -14.18
CA HIS A 184 4.20 1.62 -14.28
C HIS A 184 3.95 2.27 -15.64
N ASN A 185 4.83 3.17 -16.07
CA ASN A 185 4.71 3.82 -17.39
C ASN A 185 4.93 2.85 -18.55
N GLY A 186 5.76 1.82 -18.38
CA GLY A 186 5.97 0.77 -19.38
C GLY A 186 4.71 -0.02 -19.68
N ILE A 187 3.95 -0.38 -18.65
CA ILE A 187 2.65 -1.04 -18.80
C ILE A 187 1.63 -0.08 -19.43
N LEU A 188 1.50 1.16 -18.94
CA LEU A 188 0.60 2.16 -19.54
C LEU A 188 0.91 2.45 -21.02
N SER A 189 2.18 2.47 -21.42
CA SER A 189 2.57 2.62 -22.84
C SER A 189 2.08 1.45 -23.71
N THR A 190 1.93 0.25 -23.11
CA THR A 190 1.38 -0.92 -23.80
C THR A 190 -0.15 -0.84 -23.89
N VAL A 191 -0.84 -0.43 -22.82
CA VAL A 191 -2.29 -0.16 -22.83
C VAL A 191 -2.63 0.91 -23.88
N HIS A 192 -1.94 2.05 -23.86
CA HIS A 192 -2.15 3.13 -24.84
C HIS A 192 -1.91 2.64 -26.27
N ARG A 193 -0.88 1.84 -26.52
CA ARG A 193 -0.64 1.29 -27.86
C ARG A 193 -1.75 0.33 -28.32
N GLN A 194 -2.33 -0.45 -27.40
CA GLN A 194 -3.45 -1.33 -27.72
C GLN A 194 -4.73 -0.53 -27.96
N LEU A 195 -5.02 0.48 -27.14
CA LEU A 195 -6.11 1.44 -27.34
C LEU A 195 -6.06 2.09 -28.73
N GLN A 196 -4.89 2.56 -29.16
CA GLN A 196 -4.72 3.18 -30.48
C GLN A 196 -4.92 2.19 -31.66
N ARG A 197 -4.77 0.88 -31.43
CA ARG A 197 -5.09 -0.16 -32.43
C ARG A 197 -6.59 -0.44 -32.47
N GLU A 198 -7.21 -0.63 -31.31
CA GLU A 198 -8.64 -0.94 -31.24
C GLU A 198 -9.51 0.25 -31.67
N LYS A 199 -9.06 1.50 -31.47
CA LYS A 199 -9.70 2.69 -32.08
C LYS A 199 -9.64 2.68 -33.60
N ALA A 200 -8.48 2.39 -34.19
CA ALA A 200 -8.37 2.29 -35.65
C ALA A 200 -9.24 1.15 -36.22
N GLN A 201 -9.30 0.00 -35.53
CA GLN A 201 -10.19 -1.11 -35.90
C GLN A 201 -11.68 -0.75 -35.74
N LEU A 202 -12.06 0.01 -34.71
CA LEU A 202 -13.42 0.50 -34.53
C LEU A 202 -13.80 1.46 -35.66
N GLU A 203 -12.92 2.39 -36.05
CA GLU A 203 -13.14 3.30 -37.18
C GLU A 203 -13.26 2.55 -38.51
N GLU A 204 -12.41 1.55 -38.76
CA GLU A 204 -12.48 0.67 -39.94
C GLU A 204 -13.82 -0.09 -40.01
N VAL A 205 -14.22 -0.75 -38.91
CA VAL A 205 -15.47 -1.53 -38.84
C VAL A 205 -16.71 -0.63 -38.95
N VAL A 206 -16.70 0.56 -38.31
CA VAL A 206 -17.82 1.52 -38.39
C VAL A 206 -17.95 2.11 -39.80
N ASN A 207 -16.84 2.37 -40.49
CA ASN A 207 -16.87 2.85 -41.88
C ASN A 207 -17.29 1.76 -42.88
N ALA A 208 -17.15 0.47 -42.54
CA ALA A 208 -17.63 -0.64 -43.35
C ALA A 208 -19.15 -0.89 -43.24
N VAL A 209 -19.85 -0.29 -42.26
CA VAL A 209 -21.32 -0.43 -42.12
C VAL A 209 -22.04 0.48 -43.13
N PRO A 210 -23.05 -0.01 -43.87
CA PRO A 210 -23.89 0.83 -44.71
C PRO A 210 -24.52 2.01 -43.95
N GLY A 211 -24.24 3.23 -44.41
CA GLY A 211 -24.65 4.47 -43.76
C GLY A 211 -23.66 5.04 -42.74
N GLY A 212 -22.54 4.35 -42.49
CA GLY A 212 -21.40 4.84 -41.70
C GLY A 212 -21.70 5.10 -40.23
N ARG A 213 -20.95 6.02 -39.62
CA ARG A 213 -21.00 6.29 -38.17
C ARG A 213 -22.39 6.70 -37.68
N ASP A 214 -23.16 7.45 -38.48
CA ASP A 214 -24.44 7.99 -38.02
C ASP A 214 -25.56 6.95 -37.95
N THR A 215 -25.55 5.90 -38.79
CA THR A 215 -26.53 4.81 -38.67
C THR A 215 -26.24 3.97 -37.43
N VAL A 216 -24.96 3.63 -37.19
CA VAL A 216 -24.52 2.90 -35.99
C VAL A 216 -24.81 3.70 -34.70
N LEU A 217 -24.59 5.03 -34.72
CA LEU A 217 -24.90 5.88 -33.57
C LEU A 217 -26.40 5.91 -33.25
N ARG A 218 -27.26 6.03 -34.28
CA ARG A 218 -28.73 6.04 -34.10
C ARG A 218 -29.24 4.70 -33.55
N ASP A 219 -28.80 3.59 -34.13
CA ASP A 219 -29.09 2.22 -33.67
C ASP A 219 -28.74 2.03 -32.19
N ALA A 220 -27.53 2.46 -31.81
CA ALA A 220 -27.06 2.34 -30.43
C ALA A 220 -27.84 3.24 -29.44
N ILE A 221 -28.25 4.45 -29.86
CA ILE A 221 -29.11 5.33 -29.07
C ILE A 221 -30.50 4.73 -28.88
N THR A 222 -31.12 4.16 -29.93
CA THR A 222 -32.42 3.49 -29.81
C THR A 222 -32.34 2.27 -28.91
N ARG A 223 -31.33 1.41 -29.08
CA ARG A 223 -31.12 0.22 -28.26
C ARG A 223 -30.81 0.54 -26.79
N LYS A 224 -30.08 1.63 -26.53
CA LYS A 224 -29.90 2.14 -25.16
C LYS A 224 -31.25 2.56 -24.55
N ALA A 225 -32.04 3.35 -25.27
CA ALA A 225 -33.34 3.81 -24.79
C ALA A 225 -34.33 2.65 -24.55
N GLU A 226 -34.31 1.60 -25.38
CA GLU A 226 -35.07 0.37 -25.17
C GLU A 226 -34.67 -0.36 -23.88
N LEU A 227 -33.37 -0.46 -23.59
CA LEU A 227 -32.84 -1.11 -22.38
C LEU A 227 -33.16 -0.30 -21.11
N GLU A 228 -33.03 1.04 -21.17
CA GLU A 228 -33.40 1.94 -20.07
C GLU A 228 -34.92 1.93 -19.81
N ALA A 229 -35.74 1.87 -20.87
CA ALA A 229 -37.19 1.70 -20.76
C ALA A 229 -37.56 0.32 -20.17
N ALA A 230 -36.86 -0.75 -20.55
CA ALA A 230 -37.07 -2.09 -19.99
C ALA A 230 -36.69 -2.17 -18.50
N GLU A 231 -35.67 -1.44 -18.04
CA GLU A 231 -35.36 -1.31 -16.61
C GLU A 231 -36.48 -0.55 -15.88
N GLY A 232 -36.93 0.59 -16.44
CA GLY A 232 -38.02 1.40 -15.88
C GLY A 232 -39.38 0.70 -15.81
N LEU A 233 -39.64 -0.28 -16.68
CA LEU A 233 -40.84 -1.12 -16.68
C LEU A 233 -40.81 -2.25 -15.64
N THR A 234 -39.72 -2.46 -14.91
CA THR A 234 -39.68 -3.46 -13.82
C THR A 234 -40.53 -2.99 -12.63
N PRO A 235 -41.57 -3.74 -12.21
CA PRO A 235 -42.52 -3.25 -11.21
C PRO A 235 -41.85 -3.13 -9.83
N VAL A 236 -41.64 -1.88 -9.40
CA VAL A 236 -41.41 -1.54 -7.99
C VAL A 236 -42.67 -1.91 -7.20
N GLY A 237 -42.49 -2.55 -6.05
CA GLY A 237 -43.60 -2.99 -5.21
C GLY A 237 -44.54 -1.86 -4.82
N THR A 238 -45.83 -2.18 -4.71
CA THR A 238 -46.94 -1.25 -4.48
C THR A 238 -46.65 -0.15 -3.45
N PRO A 239 -46.87 1.14 -3.77
CA PRO A 239 -46.75 2.22 -2.79
C PRO A 239 -47.86 2.12 -1.74
N GLY A 240 -47.48 2.29 -0.47
CA GLY A 240 -48.43 2.42 0.64
C GLY A 240 -49.20 3.74 0.56
N VAL A 241 -50.47 3.71 1.00
CA VAL A 241 -51.45 4.80 0.92
C VAL A 241 -50.89 6.15 1.39
N SER A 242 -51.11 7.18 0.58
CA SER A 242 -50.74 8.58 0.87
C SER A 242 -51.77 9.30 1.76
N THR A 243 -51.28 10.12 2.69
CA THR A 243 -52.05 11.23 3.31
C THR A 243 -51.47 12.59 2.88
N PRO A 244 -52.28 13.65 2.70
CA PRO A 244 -51.87 14.79 1.87
C PRO A 244 -51.34 16.01 2.64
N GLY A 245 -50.25 16.57 2.14
CA GLY A 245 -50.03 18.02 2.00
C GLY A 245 -49.73 18.86 3.25
N LEU A 246 -48.51 19.42 3.28
CA LEU A 246 -48.36 20.88 3.23
C LEU A 246 -46.98 21.26 2.66
N ALA A 247 -46.85 22.44 2.07
CA ALA A 247 -45.58 22.96 1.60
C ALA A 247 -44.94 23.87 2.66
N HIS A 248 -43.65 23.68 2.96
CA HIS A 248 -42.83 24.78 3.43
C HIS A 248 -41.38 24.71 2.93
N ARG A 249 -40.87 25.87 2.54
CA ARG A 249 -39.50 26.09 2.07
C ARG A 249 -38.68 26.61 3.25
N VAL A 250 -37.74 25.83 3.78
CA VAL A 250 -36.83 26.28 4.85
C VAL A 250 -35.42 25.78 4.56
N SER A 251 -34.43 26.67 4.73
CA SER A 251 -33.01 26.34 4.66
C SER A 251 -32.58 25.61 5.94
N PHE A 252 -31.75 24.58 5.81
CA PHE A 252 -30.99 24.07 6.95
C PHE A 252 -29.59 24.69 6.98
N SER A 253 -29.29 25.40 8.06
CA SER A 253 -27.97 25.97 8.35
C SER A 253 -26.98 24.89 8.75
N ALA A 254 -25.68 25.20 8.64
CA ALA A 254 -24.65 24.40 9.29
C ALA A 254 -24.87 24.36 10.82
N ALA A 255 -24.78 23.16 11.39
CA ALA A 255 -24.69 22.93 12.83
C ALA A 255 -23.68 21.79 13.07
N SER A 256 -22.81 21.96 14.07
CA SER A 256 -21.64 21.11 14.29
C SER A 256 -21.89 19.96 15.27
N GLY A 257 -21.16 18.85 15.09
CA GLY A 257 -20.74 18.00 16.21
C GLY A 257 -21.46 16.65 16.38
N ALA A 258 -21.04 15.64 15.61
CA ALA A 258 -21.20 14.23 15.97
C ALA A 258 -20.04 13.41 15.39
N ASN A 259 -19.29 12.71 16.25
CA ASN A 259 -17.99 12.12 15.92
C ASN A 259 -18.08 11.01 14.85
N ALA A 260 -17.52 11.26 13.67
CA ALA A 260 -17.36 10.25 12.61
C ALA A 260 -16.18 9.30 12.90
N GLY A 261 -16.33 8.44 13.90
CA GLY A 261 -15.32 7.47 14.31
C GLY A 261 -15.01 6.43 13.21
N TYR A 262 -13.83 6.53 12.60
CA TYR A 262 -13.29 5.53 11.67
C TYR A 262 -13.20 4.14 12.33
N GLU A 263 -14.01 3.18 11.88
CA GLU A 263 -13.99 1.79 12.33
C GLU A 263 -12.98 0.97 11.50
N ASP A 264 -12.27 0.02 12.12
CA ASP A 264 -11.36 -0.90 11.41
C ASP A 264 -12.17 -1.81 10.47
N PRO A 265 -11.89 -1.88 9.15
CA PRO A 265 -12.61 -2.77 8.24
C PRO A 265 -12.49 -4.25 8.62
N ALA A 266 -11.45 -4.68 9.34
CA ALA A 266 -11.36 -6.04 9.88
C ALA A 266 -12.29 -6.26 11.10
N ALA A 267 -12.64 -5.21 11.83
CA ALA A 267 -13.64 -5.24 12.91
C ALA A 267 -15.07 -5.22 12.34
N ALA A 268 -15.35 -4.38 11.36
CA ALA A 268 -16.64 -4.35 10.64
C ALA A 268 -16.94 -5.71 9.97
N LEU A 269 -15.94 -6.32 9.32
CA LEU A 269 -16.05 -7.68 8.76
C LEU A 269 -16.34 -8.74 9.85
N LYS A 270 -15.75 -8.59 11.04
CA LYS A 270 -16.04 -9.45 12.20
C LYS A 270 -17.48 -9.33 12.69
N ARG A 271 -18.07 -8.14 12.67
CA ARG A 271 -19.50 -7.91 12.95
C ARG A 271 -20.39 -8.62 11.91
N GLN A 272 -20.03 -8.56 10.63
CA GLN A 272 -20.82 -9.21 9.56
C GLN A 272 -20.72 -10.75 9.56
N LEU A 273 -19.57 -11.34 9.93
CA LEU A 273 -19.45 -12.81 10.07
C LEU A 273 -19.88 -13.35 11.45
N GLY A 274 -20.01 -12.48 12.48
CA GLY A 274 -20.39 -12.89 13.83
C GLY A 274 -21.81 -13.44 13.98
N GLY A 275 -22.68 -13.23 12.99
CA GLY A 275 -24.07 -13.71 13.00
C GLY A 275 -24.28 -15.20 12.70
N MET A 276 -23.22 -16.02 12.67
CA MET A 276 -23.27 -17.42 12.19
C MET A 276 -22.53 -18.47 13.03
N THR A 277 -22.39 -18.28 14.35
CA THR A 277 -22.14 -19.40 15.31
C THR A 277 -22.57 -19.03 16.72
N GLU A 278 -23.57 -19.73 17.28
CA GLU A 278 -23.53 -20.40 18.61
C GLU A 278 -24.95 -20.84 19.03
N SER A 279 -25.16 -22.16 19.18
CA SER A 279 -26.42 -22.73 19.69
C SER A 279 -26.23 -24.15 20.26
N THR A 280 -25.38 -24.29 21.28
CA THR A 280 -25.20 -25.54 22.05
C THR A 280 -24.68 -25.22 23.46
N GLY A 281 -25.19 -25.93 24.48
CA GLY A 281 -24.71 -25.85 25.86
C GLY A 281 -25.59 -24.98 26.77
N ALA A 282 -26.51 -25.62 27.49
CA ALA A 282 -27.32 -24.99 28.53
C ALA A 282 -26.89 -25.48 29.91
N SER A 283 -26.76 -24.56 30.87
CA SER A 283 -26.67 -24.90 32.29
C SER A 283 -27.15 -23.75 33.20
N SER A 284 -27.82 -24.15 34.27
CA SER A 284 -28.07 -23.49 35.57
C SER A 284 -27.23 -22.24 35.95
N SER A 285 -27.74 -21.26 36.70
CA SER A 285 -29.06 -21.15 37.41
C SER A 285 -29.31 -19.72 37.93
N ILE A 286 -30.56 -19.43 38.30
CA ILE A 286 -31.03 -18.13 38.84
C ILE A 286 -31.00 -18.10 40.38
N SER A 287 -30.65 -16.95 40.96
CA SER A 287 -31.07 -16.49 42.30
C SER A 287 -31.53 -15.02 42.21
N THR A 288 -32.84 -14.69 42.21
CA THR A 288 -33.80 -14.61 43.33
C THR A 288 -33.61 -13.43 44.32
N SER A 289 -34.20 -12.27 43.99
CA SER A 289 -34.88 -11.33 44.92
C SER A 289 -35.67 -10.33 44.03
N ILE A 290 -37.01 -10.30 43.93
CA ILE A 290 -38.13 -10.12 44.89
C ILE A 290 -38.49 -8.62 45.14
N LYS A 291 -39.59 -8.20 44.48
CA LYS A 291 -40.57 -7.13 44.84
C LYS A 291 -40.08 -5.66 44.89
N ASP A 292 -40.90 -4.63 44.70
CA ASP A 292 -42.38 -4.46 44.81
C ASP A 292 -43.03 -3.69 43.61
N GLY A 293 -44.37 -3.61 43.57
CA GLY A 293 -45.12 -2.63 42.75
C GLY A 293 -46.23 -3.18 41.84
N THR A 294 -47.50 -2.86 42.12
CA THR A 294 -48.74 -3.29 41.43
C THR A 294 -49.67 -2.09 41.16
N PRO A 295 -50.81 -2.19 40.42
CA PRO A 295 -51.13 -3.03 39.25
C PRO A 295 -51.96 -2.32 38.11
N GLU A 296 -52.18 -3.05 36.99
CA GLU A 296 -53.41 -3.04 36.13
C GLU A 296 -53.81 -1.78 35.30
N PRO A 297 -54.80 -1.88 34.34
CA PRO A 297 -55.51 -3.08 33.82
C PRO A 297 -55.53 -3.26 32.26
N LEU A 298 -55.82 -4.50 31.82
CA LEU A 298 -56.60 -4.98 30.61
C LEU A 298 -56.39 -4.29 29.23
N GLY A 299 -56.36 -4.95 28.05
CA GLY A 299 -56.84 -6.26 27.56
C GLY A 299 -57.60 -6.05 26.21
N PRO A 300 -57.87 -7.05 25.32
CA PRO A 300 -57.69 -8.51 25.43
C PRO A 300 -57.00 -9.21 24.20
N SER A 301 -56.89 -10.55 24.24
CA SER A 301 -56.64 -11.51 23.11
C SER A 301 -57.94 -12.36 22.86
N PRO A 302 -58.05 -13.54 22.18
CA PRO A 302 -57.14 -14.47 21.43
C PRO A 302 -57.45 -14.43 19.90
N GLU A 303 -57.33 -15.42 18.98
CA GLU A 303 -56.82 -16.83 18.85
C GLU A 303 -55.49 -16.83 18.02
N ILE A 304 -54.70 -17.90 17.78
CA ILE A 304 -54.84 -19.38 17.72
C ILE A 304 -55.36 -19.95 16.37
N ARG A 305 -54.81 -21.13 15.99
CA ARG A 305 -55.01 -21.90 14.73
C ARG A 305 -54.47 -21.24 13.43
N GLN A 306 -53.99 -21.98 12.43
CA GLN A 306 -53.81 -23.44 12.31
C GLN A 306 -52.51 -23.81 11.57
N ARG A 307 -51.96 -24.99 11.89
CA ARG A 307 -50.71 -25.53 11.33
C ARG A 307 -51.01 -26.41 10.11
N SER A 308 -50.35 -26.17 8.99
CA SER A 308 -50.22 -27.15 7.89
C SER A 308 -48.74 -27.27 7.48
N THR A 309 -48.34 -28.47 7.08
CA THR A 309 -46.94 -28.81 6.79
C THR A 309 -46.79 -29.30 5.36
N ALA A 310 -46.09 -28.53 4.53
CA ALA A 310 -45.57 -28.98 3.24
C ALA A 310 -44.18 -28.36 3.05
N GLY A 311 -43.17 -29.19 2.78
CA GLY A 311 -41.79 -28.73 2.63
C GLY A 311 -41.41 -28.51 1.16
N ALA A 312 -40.77 -27.39 0.87
CA ALA A 312 -40.04 -27.17 -0.38
C ALA A 312 -38.79 -26.31 -0.11
N SER A 313 -37.61 -26.82 -0.46
CA SER A 313 -36.35 -26.12 -0.25
C SER A 313 -36.07 -25.13 -1.38
N SER A 314 -36.02 -23.83 -1.07
CA SER A 314 -35.43 -22.84 -1.96
C SER A 314 -34.68 -21.75 -1.17
N SER A 315 -33.35 -21.74 -1.27
CA SER A 315 -32.52 -20.68 -0.72
C SER A 315 -32.51 -19.49 -1.68
N SER A 316 -33.35 -18.50 -1.39
CA SER A 316 -33.51 -17.30 -2.20
C SER A 316 -32.27 -16.40 -2.14
N LYS A 317 -31.27 -16.71 -2.99
CA LYS A 317 -30.22 -15.76 -3.36
C LYS A 317 -30.90 -14.48 -3.84
N LYS A 318 -30.74 -13.37 -3.10
CA LYS A 318 -31.19 -12.05 -3.54
C LYS A 318 -30.54 -11.74 -4.90
N LYS A 319 -31.34 -11.78 -5.97
CA LYS A 319 -30.90 -11.24 -7.27
C LYS A 319 -30.54 -9.77 -7.06
N LYS A 320 -29.42 -9.32 -7.64
CA LYS A 320 -29.29 -7.89 -7.97
C LYS A 320 -30.44 -7.52 -8.92
N LYS A 321 -30.90 -6.28 -8.88
CA LYS A 321 -31.65 -5.74 -10.02
C LYS A 321 -30.69 -5.72 -11.22
N ASN A 322 -31.19 -6.11 -12.39
CA ASN A 322 -30.47 -5.90 -13.65
C ASN A 322 -30.50 -4.39 -13.93
N GLN A 323 -29.34 -3.76 -14.04
CA GLN A 323 -29.24 -2.40 -14.59
C GLN A 323 -29.05 -2.49 -16.11
N ALA A 324 -29.41 -1.46 -16.88
CA ALA A 324 -29.14 -1.42 -18.32
C ALA A 324 -27.64 -1.64 -18.63
N THR A 325 -26.75 -1.21 -17.73
CA THR A 325 -25.30 -1.44 -17.80
C THR A 325 -24.88 -2.91 -17.65
N ASP A 326 -25.68 -3.78 -17.04
CA ASP A 326 -25.44 -5.23 -17.00
C ASP A 326 -25.68 -5.91 -18.38
N ALA A 327 -26.29 -5.20 -19.35
CA ALA A 327 -26.54 -5.69 -20.70
C ALA A 327 -25.42 -5.38 -21.72
N LEU A 328 -24.38 -4.63 -21.31
CA LEU A 328 -23.21 -4.36 -22.13
C LEU A 328 -22.30 -5.60 -22.24
N PRO A 329 -21.62 -5.81 -23.39
CA PRO A 329 -20.63 -6.89 -23.51
C PRO A 329 -19.47 -6.64 -22.54
N ALA A 330 -19.05 -7.67 -21.80
CA ALA A 330 -17.93 -7.52 -20.86
C ALA A 330 -16.61 -7.28 -21.63
N PRO A 331 -15.72 -6.36 -21.15
CA PRO A 331 -14.39 -6.17 -21.74
C PRO A 331 -13.62 -7.49 -21.80
N ARG A 332 -12.81 -7.70 -22.85
CA ARG A 332 -12.08 -8.97 -23.01
C ARG A 332 -11.11 -9.23 -21.84
N ALA A 333 -10.96 -10.50 -21.48
CA ALA A 333 -10.13 -10.93 -20.35
C ALA A 333 -8.61 -10.94 -20.64
N ASP A 334 -8.21 -10.76 -21.90
CA ASP A 334 -6.83 -10.70 -22.39
C ASP A 334 -6.30 -9.28 -22.63
N LEU A 335 -7.14 -8.24 -22.45
CA LEU A 335 -6.70 -6.86 -22.48
C LEU A 335 -5.51 -6.67 -21.52
N PRO A 336 -4.45 -5.94 -21.92
CA PRO A 336 -3.34 -5.66 -21.04
C PRO A 336 -3.85 -4.84 -19.85
N LEU A 337 -3.93 -5.44 -18.66
CA LEU A 337 -4.28 -4.70 -17.45
C LEU A 337 -3.27 -3.57 -17.27
N GLY A 338 -3.76 -2.34 -17.18
CA GLY A 338 -2.98 -1.25 -16.63
C GLY A 338 -2.62 -1.57 -15.18
N THR A 339 -1.69 -0.81 -14.61
CA THR A 339 -1.34 -0.99 -13.19
C THR A 339 -2.31 -0.24 -12.26
N SER A 340 -3.60 -0.20 -12.62
CA SER A 340 -4.70 0.15 -11.73
C SER A 340 -4.84 -0.91 -10.63
N LEU A 341 -3.87 -0.85 -9.71
CA LEU A 341 -4.03 -1.27 -8.33
C LEU A 341 -4.52 -0.10 -7.47
N GLU A 342 -4.94 1.01 -8.09
CA GLU A 342 -5.73 2.07 -7.48
C GLU A 342 -7.16 1.54 -7.22
N PRO A 343 -7.69 1.61 -5.99
CA PRO A 343 -9.11 1.43 -5.71
C PRO A 343 -9.88 2.72 -6.00
N SER A 344 -11.14 2.60 -6.41
CA SER A 344 -12.05 3.70 -6.74
C SER A 344 -12.59 4.45 -5.50
N HIS A 345 -11.76 4.64 -4.47
CA HIS A 345 -12.17 4.98 -3.10
C HIS A 345 -11.26 6.01 -2.41
N SER A 346 -11.18 7.24 -2.94
CA SER A 346 -10.71 8.41 -2.17
C SER A 346 -11.33 9.71 -2.67
N THR A 347 -12.06 10.41 -1.78
CA THR A 347 -12.47 11.83 -1.88
C THR A 347 -13.04 12.26 -3.25
N SER A 348 -14.37 12.19 -3.37
CA SER A 348 -15.14 12.07 -4.61
C SER A 348 -14.82 10.77 -5.37
N PRO A 349 -15.81 9.93 -5.71
CA PRO A 349 -15.60 8.92 -6.73
C PRO A 349 -15.24 9.66 -8.02
N HIS A 350 -14.25 9.19 -8.77
CA HIS A 350 -14.25 9.53 -10.18
C HIS A 350 -15.54 8.94 -10.76
N GLU A 351 -16.48 9.79 -11.17
CA GLU A 351 -17.70 9.33 -11.81
C GLU A 351 -17.30 8.54 -13.06
N HIS A 352 -17.69 7.26 -13.13
CA HIS A 352 -17.37 6.43 -14.29
C HIS A 352 -17.93 7.16 -15.52
N ALA A 353 -17.07 7.40 -16.52
CA ALA A 353 -17.51 8.04 -17.74
C ALA A 353 -18.69 7.23 -18.32
N PRO A 354 -19.79 7.86 -18.74
CA PRO A 354 -20.89 7.12 -19.35
C PRO A 354 -20.34 6.35 -20.55
N PRO A 355 -20.58 5.03 -20.68
CA PRO A 355 -20.03 4.23 -21.76
C PRO A 355 -20.32 4.85 -23.12
N ASP A 356 -19.35 4.81 -24.06
CA ASP A 356 -19.48 5.43 -25.37
C ASP A 356 -20.78 4.98 -26.04
N ALA A 357 -21.42 5.87 -26.80
CA ALA A 357 -22.67 5.57 -27.47
C ALA A 357 -22.56 4.29 -28.30
N LEU A 358 -21.40 4.03 -28.92
CA LEU A 358 -21.14 2.83 -29.72
C LEU A 358 -21.10 1.52 -28.92
N ALA A 359 -20.88 1.54 -27.60
CA ALA A 359 -20.94 0.37 -26.73
C ALA A 359 -22.34 -0.25 -26.67
N TRP A 360 -23.38 0.53 -26.98
CA TRP A 360 -24.78 0.13 -27.00
C TRP A 360 -25.27 -0.37 -28.37
N SER A 361 -24.40 -0.41 -29.39
CA SER A 361 -24.78 -0.80 -30.75
C SER A 361 -25.26 -2.26 -30.86
N SER A 362 -26.09 -2.53 -31.86
CA SER A 362 -26.60 -3.89 -32.15
C SER A 362 -25.53 -4.85 -32.64
N ASN A 363 -24.45 -4.34 -33.25
CA ASN A 363 -23.32 -5.12 -33.73
C ASN A 363 -22.35 -5.46 -32.59
N GLU A 364 -22.32 -6.73 -32.19
CA GLU A 364 -21.47 -7.26 -31.11
C GLU A 364 -19.99 -6.88 -31.24
N GLN A 365 -19.44 -6.83 -32.46
CA GLN A 365 -18.04 -6.45 -32.69
C GLN A 365 -17.77 -4.97 -32.40
N ILE A 366 -18.71 -4.08 -32.77
CA ILE A 366 -18.62 -2.63 -32.51
C ILE A 366 -18.80 -2.37 -31.02
N ALA A 367 -19.83 -2.96 -30.41
CA ALA A 367 -20.13 -2.85 -28.99
C ALA A 367 -18.97 -3.34 -28.11
N LEU A 368 -18.36 -4.48 -28.44
CA LEU A 368 -17.22 -5.03 -27.71
C LEU A 368 -15.94 -4.20 -27.90
N LEU A 369 -15.67 -3.68 -29.11
CA LEU A 369 -14.53 -2.78 -29.34
C LEU A 369 -14.69 -1.47 -28.55
N ALA A 370 -15.87 -0.86 -28.55
CA ALA A 370 -16.16 0.34 -27.77
C ALA A 370 -15.98 0.09 -26.26
N THR A 371 -16.53 -0.99 -25.71
CA THR A 371 -16.35 -1.33 -24.29
C THR A 371 -14.90 -1.66 -23.91
N ASN A 372 -14.12 -2.27 -24.80
CA ASN A 372 -12.67 -2.43 -24.60
C ASN A 372 -11.93 -1.08 -24.60
N ILE A 373 -12.31 -0.17 -25.50
CA ILE A 373 -11.75 1.18 -25.64
C ILE A 373 -12.02 2.01 -24.39
N ASP A 374 -13.24 1.98 -23.86
CA ASP A 374 -13.61 2.66 -22.61
C ASP A 374 -12.80 2.12 -21.43
N ALA A 375 -12.73 0.80 -21.26
CA ALA A 375 -11.94 0.17 -20.21
C ALA A 375 -10.44 0.51 -20.29
N MET A 376 -9.87 0.56 -21.50
CA MET A 376 -8.47 0.99 -21.71
C MET A 376 -8.26 2.50 -21.52
N GLN A 377 -9.28 3.34 -21.77
CA GLN A 377 -9.21 4.78 -21.47
C GLN A 377 -9.26 5.06 -19.97
N GLU A 378 -10.06 4.30 -19.22
CA GLU A 378 -10.12 4.41 -17.76
C GLU A 378 -8.80 3.93 -17.10
N GLU A 379 -8.21 2.83 -17.57
CA GLU A 379 -6.88 2.35 -17.11
C GLU A 379 -5.71 3.30 -17.46
N LEU A 380 -5.91 4.30 -18.32
CA LEU A 380 -4.91 5.33 -18.67
C LEU A 380 -5.08 6.65 -17.90
N LYS A 381 -6.12 6.77 -17.07
CA LYS A 381 -6.47 7.98 -16.31
C LYS A 381 -6.16 7.80 -14.82
N SER A 382 -5.73 8.86 -14.15
CA SER A 382 -5.61 8.86 -12.67
C SER A 382 -6.99 8.85 -12.01
N ASN A 383 -7.08 8.20 -10.85
CA ASN A 383 -8.23 8.32 -9.94
C ASN A 383 -8.14 9.57 -9.04
N GLY A 384 -7.34 10.57 -9.44
CA GLY A 384 -7.07 11.79 -8.67
C GLY A 384 -7.91 12.98 -9.11
N ALA A 385 -7.83 14.07 -8.34
CA ALA A 385 -8.65 15.28 -8.51
C ALA A 385 -8.41 16.02 -9.84
N HIS A 386 -7.21 15.89 -10.43
CA HIS A 386 -6.88 16.48 -11.73
C HIS A 386 -7.19 15.54 -12.92
N GLY A 387 -7.46 14.25 -12.68
CA GLY A 387 -7.83 13.29 -13.72
C GLY A 387 -6.81 13.18 -14.86
N LEU A 388 -5.52 13.28 -14.54
CA LEU A 388 -4.40 13.26 -15.46
C LEU A 388 -4.40 12.00 -16.34
N VAL A 389 -4.13 12.14 -17.65
CA VAL A 389 -4.16 11.01 -18.61
C VAL A 389 -2.77 10.75 -19.19
N TRP A 390 -2.33 9.49 -19.21
CA TRP A 390 -1.06 9.11 -19.86
C TRP A 390 -1.11 9.38 -21.38
N PRO A 391 -0.12 10.07 -21.99
CA PRO A 391 1.24 10.34 -21.50
C PRO A 391 1.49 11.78 -20.98
N GLN A 392 0.47 12.54 -20.56
CA GLN A 392 0.66 13.92 -20.08
C GLN A 392 1.62 14.01 -18.88
N ASN A 393 1.69 12.94 -18.08
CA ASN A 393 2.58 12.80 -16.93
C ASN A 393 4.07 12.67 -17.29
N VAL A 394 4.46 12.47 -18.55
CA VAL A 394 5.85 12.17 -18.97
C VAL A 394 6.70 13.45 -19.10
N THR A 395 6.85 14.18 -17.98
CA THR A 395 7.67 15.39 -17.88
C THR A 395 8.70 15.28 -16.75
N TYR A 396 9.81 16.01 -16.88
CA TYR A 396 10.80 16.09 -15.80
C TYR A 396 10.21 16.65 -14.50
N LYS A 397 9.22 17.56 -14.58
CA LYS A 397 8.53 18.10 -13.39
C LYS A 397 7.82 16.99 -12.61
N HIS A 398 6.97 16.18 -13.25
CA HIS A 398 6.26 15.09 -12.56
C HIS A 398 7.20 14.02 -12.00
N PHE A 399 8.33 13.76 -12.68
CA PHE A 399 9.34 12.84 -12.17
C PHE A 399 10.08 13.41 -10.95
N VAL A 400 10.46 14.69 -10.96
CA VAL A 400 11.12 15.36 -9.83
C VAL A 400 10.17 15.50 -8.63
N ASP A 401 8.90 15.83 -8.83
CA ASP A 401 7.86 15.76 -7.78
C ASP A 401 7.86 14.36 -7.12
N PHE A 402 7.86 13.28 -7.91
CA PHE A 402 7.96 11.91 -7.40
C PHE A 402 9.30 11.58 -6.72
N MET A 403 10.41 12.18 -7.15
CA MET A 403 11.70 12.04 -6.46
C MET A 403 11.65 12.62 -5.04
N PHE A 404 10.90 13.70 -4.80
CA PHE A 404 10.72 14.29 -3.47
C PHE A 404 9.62 13.66 -2.62
N PHE A 405 8.57 13.05 -3.20
CA PHE A 405 7.52 12.41 -2.39
C PHE A 405 8.09 11.26 -1.52
N PRO A 406 7.72 11.15 -0.23
CA PRO A 406 8.19 10.10 0.68
C PRO A 406 7.54 8.72 0.46
N THR A 407 7.41 8.30 -0.80
CA THR A 407 6.86 7.02 -1.23
C THR A 407 7.75 6.36 -2.29
N LEU A 408 7.78 5.03 -2.33
CA LEU A 408 8.54 4.24 -3.30
C LEU A 408 7.69 3.71 -4.47
N VAL A 409 6.36 3.91 -4.42
CA VAL A 409 5.44 3.48 -5.47
C VAL A 409 4.94 4.67 -6.26
N TYR A 410 5.25 4.66 -7.56
CA TYR A 410 4.77 5.62 -8.55
C TYR A 410 3.27 5.41 -8.87
N GLN A 411 2.54 6.52 -8.93
CA GLN A 411 1.19 6.66 -9.48
C GLN A 411 1.16 7.94 -10.34
N LEU A 412 0.19 8.09 -11.24
CA LEU A 412 0.06 9.30 -12.08
C LEU A 412 -0.14 10.57 -11.25
N GLU A 413 -0.86 10.43 -10.14
CA GLU A 413 -1.30 11.51 -9.27
C GLU A 413 -1.27 11.04 -7.80
N TYR A 414 -1.24 11.99 -6.88
CA TYR A 414 -1.17 11.73 -5.45
C TYR A 414 -2.07 12.71 -4.71
N PRO A 415 -2.64 12.34 -3.54
CA PRO A 415 -3.38 13.28 -2.71
C PRO A 415 -2.41 14.36 -2.19
N ARG A 416 -2.71 15.63 -2.47
CA ARG A 416 -1.90 16.79 -2.05
C ARG A 416 -2.61 17.63 -0.98
N THR A 417 -1.83 18.43 -0.25
CA THR A 417 -2.34 19.43 0.69
C THR A 417 -2.30 20.83 0.08
N ASP A 418 -3.33 21.65 0.29
CA ASP A 418 -3.43 22.97 -0.35
C ASP A 418 -2.36 23.98 0.10
N THR A 419 -1.86 23.82 1.32
CA THR A 419 -0.85 24.72 1.92
C THR A 419 0.27 23.93 2.61
N MET A 420 1.48 24.49 2.59
CA MET A 420 2.63 24.04 3.37
C MET A 420 2.64 24.82 4.69
N ARG A 421 2.82 24.12 5.81
CA ARG A 421 2.90 24.72 7.15
C ARG A 421 4.37 24.86 7.57
N PRO A 422 5.03 26.03 7.40
CA PRO A 422 6.48 26.15 7.58
C PRO A 422 6.94 25.85 9.01
N LEU A 423 6.13 26.17 10.03
CA LEU A 423 6.45 25.83 11.42
C LEU A 423 6.53 24.31 11.66
N VAL A 424 5.73 23.50 10.95
CA VAL A 424 5.80 22.03 11.03
C VAL A 424 7.09 21.50 10.38
N VAL A 425 7.55 22.13 9.30
CA VAL A 425 8.86 21.79 8.70
C VAL A 425 10.00 22.12 9.66
N VAL A 426 9.99 23.31 10.29
CA VAL A 426 11.00 23.69 11.28
C VAL A 426 10.95 22.76 12.50
N GLU A 427 9.76 22.43 13.02
CA GLU A 427 9.56 21.46 14.10
C GLU A 427 10.19 20.10 13.75
N LYS A 428 9.94 19.59 12.53
CA LYS A 428 10.48 18.29 12.07
C LYS A 428 11.97 18.33 11.76
N ILE A 429 12.54 19.47 11.33
CA ILE A 429 14.00 19.65 11.19
C ILE A 429 14.67 19.60 12.57
N VAL A 430 14.16 20.36 13.54
CA VAL A 430 14.68 20.37 14.92
C VAL A 430 14.55 18.98 15.56
N ALA A 431 13.40 18.32 15.40
CA ALA A 431 13.19 16.95 15.87
C ALA A 431 14.14 15.94 15.20
N THR A 432 14.45 16.11 13.90
CA THR A 432 15.42 15.27 13.18
C THR A 432 16.83 15.44 13.78
N LEU A 433 17.29 16.69 13.95
CA LEU A 433 18.62 16.98 14.51
C LEU A 433 18.74 16.53 15.97
N GLY A 434 17.71 16.73 16.79
CA GLY A 434 17.64 16.23 18.16
C GLY A 434 17.65 14.70 18.22
N THR A 435 16.92 14.03 17.31
CA THR A 435 16.90 12.55 17.21
C THR A 435 18.27 12.00 16.84
N PHE A 436 18.96 12.57 15.84
CA PHE A 436 20.33 12.18 15.49
C PHE A 436 21.31 12.44 16.65
N SER A 437 21.13 13.53 17.40
CA SER A 437 21.94 13.84 18.58
C SER A 437 21.73 12.83 19.71
N LEU A 438 20.49 12.40 19.96
CA LEU A 438 20.14 11.34 20.93
C LEU A 438 20.73 9.97 20.55
N ILE A 439 20.52 9.54 19.30
CA ILE A 439 21.10 8.32 18.72
C ILE A 439 22.62 8.32 18.93
N TYR A 440 23.27 9.45 18.64
CA TYR A 440 24.69 9.62 18.84
C TYR A 440 25.10 9.53 20.32
N THR A 441 24.47 10.29 21.21
CA THR A 441 24.76 10.30 22.65
C THR A 441 24.66 8.90 23.25
N ILE A 442 23.60 8.15 22.89
CA ILE A 442 23.40 6.77 23.32
C ILE A 442 24.46 5.84 22.73
N THR A 443 24.84 6.04 21.47
CA THR A 443 25.91 5.24 20.83
C THR A 443 27.26 5.46 21.51
N GLU A 444 27.67 6.70 21.77
CA GLU A 444 28.98 7.01 22.36
C GLU A 444 29.07 6.66 23.85
N HIS A 445 28.04 6.96 24.66
CA HIS A 445 28.12 6.83 26.12
C HIS A 445 27.53 5.52 26.66
N TYR A 446 26.63 4.86 25.92
CA TYR A 446 25.89 3.69 26.39
C TYR A 446 26.05 2.42 25.52
N ILE A 447 26.63 2.50 24.32
CA ILE A 447 26.91 1.33 23.47
C ILE A 447 28.42 1.09 23.35
N MET A 448 29.19 2.06 22.85
CA MET A 448 30.64 1.87 22.61
C MET A 448 31.46 1.42 23.85
N PRO A 449 31.20 1.89 25.09
CA PRO A 449 32.00 1.49 26.26
C PRO A 449 31.75 0.04 26.71
N ILE A 450 30.62 -0.55 26.33
CA ILE A 450 30.17 -1.90 26.73
C ILE A 450 30.27 -2.94 25.59
N LEU A 451 30.93 -2.59 24.48
CA LEU A 451 31.18 -3.54 23.39
C LEU A 451 32.04 -4.72 23.90
N PRO A 452 31.70 -5.97 23.51
CA PRO A 452 32.35 -7.17 24.02
C PRO A 452 33.83 -7.23 23.64
N LYS A 453 34.69 -7.53 24.62
CA LYS A 453 36.13 -7.74 24.42
C LYS A 453 36.43 -9.24 24.26
N PRO A 454 37.58 -9.62 23.68
CA PRO A 454 37.96 -11.03 23.57
C PRO A 454 37.99 -11.71 24.95
N GLY A 455 37.11 -12.70 25.16
CA GLY A 455 36.94 -13.41 26.43
C GLY A 455 35.70 -13.02 27.26
N ASP A 456 34.96 -11.97 26.89
CA ASP A 456 33.70 -11.63 27.57
C ASP A 456 32.60 -12.68 27.33
N SER A 457 31.76 -12.89 28.34
CA SER A 457 30.57 -13.75 28.23
C SER A 457 29.54 -13.13 27.29
N LEU A 458 29.09 -13.90 26.29
CA LEU A 458 28.04 -13.51 25.35
C LEU A 458 26.76 -13.05 26.06
N ILE A 459 26.34 -13.77 27.10
CA ILE A 459 25.10 -13.47 27.86
C ILE A 459 25.23 -12.13 28.59
N ARG A 460 26.39 -11.85 29.21
CA ARG A 460 26.63 -10.57 29.89
C ARG A 460 26.64 -9.40 28.91
N SER A 461 27.31 -9.59 27.77
CA SER A 461 27.41 -8.60 26.70
C SER A 461 26.02 -8.29 26.10
N PHE A 462 25.24 -9.34 25.83
CA PHE A 462 23.87 -9.26 25.36
C PHE A 462 22.97 -8.47 26.31
N ILE A 463 22.96 -8.79 27.60
CA ILE A 463 22.11 -8.10 28.60
C ILE A 463 22.48 -6.61 28.70
N ASN A 464 23.78 -6.29 28.71
CA ASN A 464 24.23 -4.91 28.77
C ASN A 464 23.83 -4.10 27.51
N LEU A 465 23.93 -4.69 26.32
CA LEU A 465 23.63 -4.04 25.04
C LEU A 465 22.13 -3.99 24.71
N ALA A 466 21.31 -4.89 25.28
CA ALA A 466 19.88 -5.01 24.97
C ALA A 466 19.09 -3.71 25.15
N LEU A 467 19.23 -3.05 26.31
CA LEU A 467 18.49 -1.81 26.58
C LEU A 467 19.00 -0.61 25.76
N PRO A 468 20.31 -0.30 25.68
CA PRO A 468 20.81 0.77 24.82
C PRO A 468 20.46 0.60 23.34
N MET A 469 20.60 -0.62 22.79
CA MET A 469 20.24 -0.91 21.39
C MET A 469 18.73 -0.79 21.15
N MET A 470 17.89 -1.24 22.09
CA MET A 470 16.43 -1.08 21.99
C MET A 470 16.03 0.39 21.97
N VAL A 471 16.55 1.22 22.90
CA VAL A 471 16.25 2.67 22.91
C VAL A 471 16.74 3.32 21.62
N ASN A 472 17.89 2.91 21.09
CA ASN A 472 18.41 3.42 19.81
C ASN A 472 17.49 3.06 18.62
N TYR A 473 16.90 1.86 18.62
CA TYR A 473 15.93 1.41 17.61
C TYR A 473 14.56 2.11 17.73
N LEU A 474 14.13 2.50 18.93
CA LEU A 474 12.87 3.22 19.16
C LEU A 474 12.85 4.63 18.55
N PHE A 475 13.98 5.17 18.10
CA PHE A 475 14.02 6.39 17.31
C PHE A 475 13.47 6.16 15.90
N ILE A 476 12.20 6.49 15.72
CA ILE A 476 11.49 6.47 14.44
C ILE A 476 11.99 7.63 13.55
N ILE A 477 13.22 7.54 13.03
CA ILE A 477 13.86 8.59 12.20
C ILE A 477 12.95 8.98 11.02
N PHE A 478 12.25 8.00 10.44
CA PHE A 478 11.33 8.23 9.32
C PHE A 478 10.06 9.01 9.71
N GLU A 479 9.64 9.07 10.98
CA GLU A 479 8.58 9.99 11.41
C GLU A 479 9.03 11.45 11.28
N CYS A 480 10.29 11.76 11.61
CA CYS A 480 10.79 13.13 11.47
C CYS A 480 11.10 13.45 9.99
N VAL A 481 11.85 12.58 9.32
CA VAL A 481 12.33 12.81 7.95
C VAL A 481 11.21 12.71 6.92
N CYS A 482 10.43 11.62 6.88
CA CYS A 482 9.40 11.45 5.85
C CYS A 482 8.25 12.46 6.02
N THR A 483 7.86 12.81 7.25
CA THR A 483 6.85 13.86 7.47
C THR A 483 7.38 15.25 7.10
N GLY A 484 8.67 15.54 7.31
CA GLY A 484 9.31 16.76 6.82
C GLY A 484 9.28 16.87 5.29
N PHE A 485 9.68 15.81 4.58
CA PHE A 485 9.57 15.73 3.12
C PHE A 485 8.11 15.76 2.63
N ALA A 486 7.16 15.19 3.37
CA ALA A 486 5.74 15.24 3.03
C ALA A 486 5.20 16.67 3.05
N GLU A 487 5.48 17.43 4.11
CA GLU A 487 5.06 18.82 4.25
C GLU A 487 5.73 19.72 3.19
N LEU A 488 7.02 19.50 2.89
CA LEU A 488 7.75 20.21 1.83
C LEU A 488 7.24 19.91 0.40
N SER A 489 6.80 18.68 0.13
CA SER A 489 6.32 18.25 -1.19
C SER A 489 4.81 18.38 -1.37
N TYR A 490 4.10 18.91 -0.36
CA TYR A 490 2.64 19.00 -0.30
C TYR A 490 1.95 17.63 -0.40
N PHE A 491 2.54 16.58 0.17
CA PHE A 491 2.05 15.20 0.15
C PHE A 491 1.10 14.93 1.34
N ALA A 492 -0.11 14.43 1.06
CA ALA A 492 -1.17 14.30 2.06
C ALA A 492 -1.30 12.91 2.70
N ASP A 493 -0.72 11.84 2.13
CA ASP A 493 -0.66 10.54 2.82
C ASP A 493 0.60 10.46 3.69
N ARG A 494 0.42 10.51 5.01
CA ARG A 494 1.52 10.53 5.98
C ARG A 494 1.55 9.29 6.86
N GLU A 495 0.85 8.24 6.46
CA GLU A 495 0.87 6.95 7.16
C GLU A 495 2.10 6.12 6.72
N PHE A 496 3.30 6.59 7.06
CA PHE A 496 4.56 5.89 6.77
C PHE A 496 4.74 4.61 7.61
N TYR A 497 3.99 4.51 8.70
CA TYR A 497 3.92 3.37 9.61
C TYR A 497 2.55 3.35 10.29
N GLN A 498 2.29 2.28 11.04
CA GLN A 498 1.12 2.11 11.91
C GLN A 498 1.58 1.73 13.32
N ASP A 499 0.66 1.36 14.21
CA ASP A 499 0.90 0.84 15.56
C ASP A 499 1.61 -0.53 15.54
N TRP A 500 2.88 -0.53 15.11
CA TRP A 500 3.74 -1.71 15.00
C TRP A 500 4.16 -2.24 16.38
N TRP A 501 4.21 -1.38 17.40
CA TRP A 501 4.48 -1.73 18.80
C TRP A 501 3.42 -2.67 19.39
N ASN A 502 2.18 -2.59 18.90
CA ASN A 502 1.06 -3.46 19.25
C ASN A 502 1.04 -4.78 18.46
N SER A 503 2.10 -5.12 17.70
CA SER A 503 2.11 -6.34 16.88
C SER A 503 2.12 -7.60 17.74
N THR A 504 1.31 -8.58 17.38
CA THR A 504 1.30 -9.92 18.01
C THR A 504 1.95 -11.00 17.13
N SER A 505 2.46 -10.62 15.95
CA SER A 505 3.23 -11.49 15.06
C SER A 505 4.21 -10.69 14.19
N TRP A 506 5.28 -11.35 13.76
CA TRP A 506 6.25 -10.79 12.81
C TRP A 506 5.64 -10.42 11.45
N ASP A 507 4.60 -11.13 11.00
CA ASP A 507 3.90 -10.78 9.76
C ASP A 507 3.06 -9.49 9.89
N GLN A 508 2.62 -9.14 11.10
CA GLN A 508 1.94 -7.87 11.38
C GLN A 508 2.97 -6.74 11.45
N PHE A 509 4.07 -6.95 12.18
CA PHE A 509 5.18 -6.00 12.28
C PHE A 509 5.74 -5.61 10.90
N SER A 510 6.06 -6.59 10.05
CA SER A 510 6.64 -6.34 8.71
C SER A 510 5.70 -5.59 7.74
N ARG A 511 4.41 -5.48 8.07
CA ARG A 511 3.41 -4.67 7.35
C ARG A 511 3.24 -3.27 7.93
N LYS A 512 3.51 -3.08 9.22
CA LYS A 512 3.27 -1.82 9.96
C LYS A 512 4.49 -0.94 10.15
N TRP A 513 5.71 -1.49 10.23
CA TRP A 513 6.93 -0.74 10.59
C TRP A 513 7.38 0.28 9.53
N ASN A 514 7.52 -0.15 8.28
CA ASN A 514 7.95 0.70 7.16
C ASN A 514 7.01 0.45 5.98
N LYS A 515 5.92 1.23 5.91
CA LYS A 515 4.92 1.09 4.85
C LYS A 515 5.48 1.40 3.46
N PRO A 516 6.29 2.45 3.21
CA PRO A 516 6.85 2.71 1.88
C PRO A 516 7.60 1.50 1.26
N VAL A 517 8.45 0.82 2.05
CA VAL A 517 9.16 -0.39 1.58
C VAL A 517 8.23 -1.59 1.49
N HIS A 518 7.31 -1.77 2.46
CA HIS A 518 6.33 -2.86 2.39
C HIS A 518 5.43 -2.76 1.15
N THR A 519 4.87 -1.58 0.87
CA THR A 519 4.03 -1.26 -0.29
C THR A 519 4.77 -1.48 -1.60
N PHE A 520 6.07 -1.12 -1.68
CA PHE A 520 6.90 -1.43 -2.84
C PHE A 520 7.06 -2.94 -3.06
N LEU A 521 7.48 -3.68 -2.03
CA LEU A 521 7.65 -5.14 -2.09
C LEU A 521 6.33 -5.86 -2.41
N LEU A 522 5.22 -5.42 -1.83
CA LEU A 522 3.88 -5.97 -2.05
C LEU A 522 3.45 -5.82 -3.52
N ARG A 523 3.67 -4.64 -4.12
CA ARG A 523 3.28 -4.34 -5.50
C ARG A 523 4.21 -4.97 -6.54
N HIS A 524 5.51 -4.75 -6.42
CA HIS A 524 6.47 -5.07 -7.49
C HIS A 524 7.14 -6.44 -7.34
N VAL A 525 7.17 -7.03 -6.13
CA VAL A 525 7.79 -8.34 -5.89
C VAL A 525 6.72 -9.40 -5.66
N TYR A 526 5.92 -9.28 -4.60
CA TYR A 526 4.93 -10.29 -4.20
C TYR A 526 3.83 -10.47 -5.26
N ALA A 527 3.14 -9.39 -5.64
CA ALA A 527 2.07 -9.48 -6.63
C ALA A 527 2.58 -9.89 -8.02
N SER A 528 3.74 -9.36 -8.45
CA SER A 528 4.38 -9.73 -9.72
C SER A 528 4.81 -11.20 -9.77
N THR A 529 5.26 -11.76 -8.63
CA THR A 529 5.63 -13.17 -8.51
C THR A 529 4.41 -14.09 -8.55
N ILE A 530 3.26 -13.64 -8.05
CA ILE A 530 1.99 -14.38 -8.14
C ILE A 530 1.40 -14.30 -9.55
N SER A 531 1.44 -13.14 -10.23
CA SER A 531 0.85 -12.99 -11.56
C SER A 531 1.72 -13.54 -12.69
N GLY A 532 3.03 -13.24 -12.67
CA GLY A 532 3.97 -13.60 -13.74
C GLY A 532 4.57 -15.00 -13.61
N LEU A 533 4.89 -15.44 -12.40
CA LEU A 533 5.49 -16.77 -12.13
C LEU A 533 4.49 -17.79 -11.57
N GLN A 534 3.22 -17.40 -11.38
CA GLN A 534 2.14 -18.25 -10.87
C GLN A 534 2.44 -18.97 -9.54
N LEU A 535 3.36 -18.42 -8.74
CA LEU A 535 3.80 -19.08 -7.50
C LEU A 535 2.72 -19.05 -6.41
N SER A 536 2.74 -20.07 -5.55
CA SER A 536 1.87 -20.12 -4.37
C SER A 536 2.08 -18.91 -3.44
N ARG A 537 1.06 -18.52 -2.68
CA ARG A 537 1.15 -17.38 -1.73
C ARG A 537 2.29 -17.54 -0.72
N THR A 538 2.59 -18.77 -0.30
CA THR A 538 3.72 -19.09 0.59
C THR A 538 5.06 -18.98 -0.12
N SER A 539 5.18 -19.45 -1.36
CA SER A 539 6.38 -19.29 -2.19
C SER A 539 6.66 -17.82 -2.52
N ALA A 540 5.63 -17.04 -2.89
CA ALA A 540 5.77 -15.61 -3.15
C ALA A 540 6.16 -14.81 -1.90
N ALA A 541 5.62 -15.19 -0.72
CA ALA A 541 6.06 -14.61 0.56
C ALA A 541 7.53 -14.96 0.85
N PHE A 542 7.95 -16.22 0.66
CA PHE A 542 9.35 -16.63 0.81
C PHE A 542 10.30 -15.84 -0.11
N VAL A 543 9.98 -15.71 -1.40
CA VAL A 543 10.77 -14.91 -2.36
C VAL A 543 10.86 -13.45 -1.93
N THR A 544 9.76 -12.87 -1.43
CA THR A 544 9.73 -11.48 -0.96
C THR A 544 10.60 -11.27 0.29
N PHE A 545 10.57 -12.20 1.25
CA PHE A 545 11.44 -12.17 2.43
C PHE A 545 12.91 -12.43 2.08
N LEU A 546 13.20 -13.36 1.17
CA LEU A 546 14.55 -13.68 0.69
C LEU A 546 15.21 -12.48 0.02
N LEU A 547 14.50 -11.81 -0.90
CA LEU A 547 14.99 -10.59 -1.54
C LEU A 547 15.23 -9.48 -0.51
N SER A 548 14.32 -9.32 0.45
CA SER A 548 14.49 -8.35 1.54
C SER A 548 15.74 -8.65 2.37
N ALA A 549 15.95 -9.90 2.79
CA ALA A 549 17.12 -10.32 3.57
C ALA A 549 18.44 -10.13 2.80
N LEU A 550 18.48 -10.43 1.49
CA LEU A 550 19.64 -10.16 0.64
C LEU A 550 19.95 -8.66 0.52
N CYS A 551 18.92 -7.83 0.39
CA CYS A 551 19.06 -6.37 0.39
C CYS A 551 19.59 -5.81 1.73
N HIS A 552 19.18 -6.38 2.86
CA HIS A 552 19.68 -5.96 4.19
C HIS A 552 21.13 -6.42 4.42
N GLU A 553 21.47 -7.65 4.02
CA GLU A 553 22.85 -8.17 4.04
C GLU A 553 23.78 -7.35 3.14
N LEU A 554 23.32 -6.91 1.95
CA LEU A 554 24.09 -6.04 1.06
C LEU A 554 24.49 -4.72 1.73
N VAL A 555 23.57 -4.08 2.46
CA VAL A 555 23.88 -2.87 3.24
C VAL A 555 24.93 -3.17 4.31
N MET A 556 24.75 -4.24 5.10
CA MET A 556 25.71 -4.63 6.14
C MET A 556 27.09 -4.98 5.57
N ALA A 557 27.15 -5.65 4.43
CA ALA A 557 28.40 -6.04 3.76
C ALA A 557 29.22 -4.82 3.30
N VAL A 558 28.56 -3.75 2.82
CA VAL A 558 29.24 -2.49 2.48
C VAL A 558 29.61 -1.68 3.73
N VAL A 559 28.68 -1.52 4.68
CA VAL A 559 28.86 -0.73 5.91
C VAL A 559 29.99 -1.29 6.78
N THR A 560 30.06 -2.62 6.95
CA THR A 560 31.11 -3.29 7.74
C THR A 560 32.35 -3.68 6.92
N LYS A 561 32.28 -3.52 5.59
CA LYS A 561 33.25 -3.99 4.57
C LYS A 561 33.53 -5.51 4.64
N LYS A 562 32.64 -6.31 5.26
CA LYS A 562 32.77 -7.76 5.49
C LYS A 562 31.44 -8.46 5.23
N ILE A 563 31.44 -9.51 4.40
CA ILE A 563 30.26 -10.37 4.23
C ILE A 563 30.15 -11.30 5.45
N ARG A 564 29.05 -11.20 6.19
CA ARG A 564 28.80 -11.97 7.43
C ARG A 564 27.28 -12.15 7.58
N PRO A 565 26.71 -13.29 7.16
CA PRO A 565 25.26 -13.47 6.96
C PRO A 565 24.42 -13.54 8.25
N TYR A 566 24.82 -12.87 9.33
CA TYR A 566 24.08 -12.81 10.59
C TYR A 566 22.73 -12.11 10.39
N LEU A 567 22.69 -10.96 9.69
CA LEU A 567 21.43 -10.27 9.41
C LEU A 567 20.55 -11.09 8.45
N PHE A 568 21.14 -11.63 7.39
CA PHE A 568 20.46 -12.56 6.48
C PHE A 568 19.79 -13.73 7.24
N LEU A 569 20.54 -14.44 8.09
CA LEU A 569 20.04 -15.60 8.84
C LEU A 569 18.96 -15.22 9.85
N MET A 570 19.15 -14.13 10.61
CA MET A 570 18.15 -13.65 11.57
C MET A 570 16.87 -13.18 10.88
N GLN A 571 16.96 -12.55 9.71
CA GLN A 571 15.81 -12.09 8.94
C GLN A 571 15.07 -13.25 8.27
N MET A 572 15.78 -14.28 7.78
CA MET A 572 15.15 -15.52 7.30
C MET A 572 14.51 -16.34 8.43
N ALA A 573 15.07 -16.31 9.65
CA ALA A 573 14.48 -16.94 10.84
C ALA A 573 13.12 -16.35 11.26
N GLN A 574 12.76 -15.15 10.77
CA GLN A 574 11.42 -14.60 10.96
C GLN A 574 10.33 -15.47 10.33
N LEU A 575 10.60 -16.19 9.23
CA LEU A 575 9.61 -17.06 8.58
C LEU A 575 9.19 -18.25 9.49
N PRO A 576 10.11 -19.03 10.09
CA PRO A 576 9.80 -19.95 11.18
C PRO A 576 9.04 -19.29 12.34
N MET A 577 9.43 -18.09 12.79
CA MET A 577 8.72 -17.39 13.88
C MET A 577 7.29 -16.98 13.50
N ILE A 578 7.01 -16.66 12.23
CA ILE A 578 5.64 -16.45 11.72
C ILE A 578 4.84 -17.75 11.76
N ALA A 579 5.45 -18.90 11.44
CA ALA A 579 4.79 -20.20 11.55
C ALA A 579 4.47 -20.56 13.02
N LEU A 580 5.40 -20.34 13.95
CA LEU A 580 5.18 -20.52 15.38
C LEU A 580 4.10 -19.57 15.94
N GLY A 581 4.09 -18.30 15.51
CA GLY A 581 3.06 -17.32 15.89
C GLY A 581 1.65 -17.66 15.40
N ARG A 582 1.50 -18.58 14.43
CA ARG A 582 0.21 -19.09 13.95
C ARG A 582 -0.33 -20.25 14.79
N LEU A 583 0.46 -20.82 15.70
CA LEU A 583 0.00 -21.89 16.60
C LEU A 583 -1.18 -21.41 17.46
N PRO A 584 -2.18 -22.27 17.74
CA PRO A 584 -3.42 -21.86 18.39
C PRO A 584 -3.21 -21.31 19.81
N ILE A 585 -2.17 -21.75 20.51
CA ILE A 585 -1.81 -21.28 21.85
C ILE A 585 -1.44 -19.79 21.83
N VAL A 586 -0.51 -19.40 20.95
CA VAL A 586 -0.08 -17.99 20.80
C VAL A 586 -1.21 -17.15 20.23
N LYS A 587 -1.93 -17.66 19.22
CA LYS A 587 -3.06 -16.96 18.59
C LYS A 587 -4.24 -16.71 19.54
N ARG A 588 -4.41 -17.52 20.60
CA ARG A 588 -5.44 -17.34 21.64
C ARG A 588 -5.09 -16.24 22.64
N ASN A 589 -3.80 -15.94 22.88
CA ASN A 589 -3.36 -14.92 23.83
C ASN A 589 -2.50 -13.84 23.16
N ARG A 590 -3.13 -12.72 22.82
CA ARG A 590 -2.49 -11.54 22.21
C ARG A 590 -1.31 -11.02 23.02
N THR A 591 -1.40 -11.01 24.35
CA THR A 591 -0.34 -10.51 25.24
C THR A 591 0.91 -11.39 25.14
N ILE A 592 0.77 -12.72 25.09
CA ILE A 592 1.91 -13.63 24.85
C ILE A 592 2.51 -13.38 23.46
N GLY A 593 1.69 -13.19 22.43
CA GLY A 593 2.17 -12.85 21.08
C GLY A 593 2.98 -11.55 21.04
N ASN A 594 2.56 -10.52 21.78
CA ASN A 594 3.28 -9.24 21.87
C ASN A 594 4.56 -9.34 22.72
N ILE A 595 4.55 -10.11 23.83
CA ILE A 595 5.75 -10.38 24.64
C ILE A 595 6.80 -11.14 23.80
N VAL A 596 6.39 -12.16 23.05
CA VAL A 596 7.30 -12.92 22.16
C VAL A 596 7.85 -12.04 21.03
N PHE A 597 7.03 -11.14 20.48
CA PHE A 597 7.48 -10.14 19.51
C PHE A 597 8.54 -9.20 20.10
N TRP A 598 8.27 -8.57 21.25
CA TRP A 598 9.23 -7.67 21.91
C TRP A 598 10.51 -8.37 22.36
N ALA A 599 10.42 -9.58 22.90
CA ALA A 599 11.59 -10.37 23.28
C ALA A 599 12.47 -10.73 22.07
N GLY A 600 11.85 -11.09 20.94
CA GLY A 600 12.57 -11.38 19.69
C GLY A 600 13.13 -10.14 18.99
N LEU A 601 12.48 -8.98 19.14
CA LEU A 601 12.99 -7.69 18.65
C LEU A 601 14.18 -7.21 19.51
N MET A 602 14.08 -7.37 20.84
CA MET A 602 15.15 -7.06 21.78
C MET A 602 16.36 -7.99 21.66
N SER A 603 16.16 -9.25 21.22
CA SER A 603 17.28 -10.16 21.00
C SER A 603 18.00 -9.97 19.67
N GLY A 604 17.34 -9.43 18.64
CA GLY A 604 17.94 -9.25 17.31
C GLY A 604 19.13 -8.29 17.29
N PHE A 605 18.97 -7.07 17.84
CA PHE A 605 20.00 -6.03 17.72
C PHE A 605 21.30 -6.29 18.49
N PRO A 606 21.30 -6.87 19.72
CA PRO A 606 22.54 -7.17 20.45
C PRO A 606 23.28 -8.42 19.95
N LEU A 607 22.72 -9.15 18.97
CA LEU A 607 23.33 -10.33 18.33
C LEU A 607 23.90 -10.02 16.93
N LEU A 608 23.82 -8.77 16.47
CA LEU A 608 24.26 -8.31 15.16
C LEU A 608 25.67 -7.67 15.20
#